data_AF-A0A8T4UFX1-F1
#
_entry.id   AF-A0A8T4UFX1-F1
#
_cell.length_a   1.000
_cell.length_b   1.000
_cell.length_c   1.000
_cell.angle_alpha   90.00
_cell.angle_beta   90.00
_cell.angle_gamma   90.00
#
_symmetry.space_group_name_H-M   'P 1'
#
loop_
_entity.id
_entity.type
_entity.pdbx_description
1 polymer ?
#
loop_
_entity_poly.entity_id
_entity_poly.type
_entity_poly.pdbx_seq_one_letter_code
_entity_poly.pdbx_strand_id
1 'polypeptide(L)'
;MEDDHEKHGERRRIPGEARAASRRVDARQFSRAPTYAPREVADDSPRRDAKGAPGSAEVLSRRPMPSLDGQVKKLAGEIRDYARSQRELWRQVPWLALEADGRTGFGEGIVYRRGYLPVLTVGYTKLYVDCESGELVRWSENRMPPAEDADVLLLLKGMEELDASGLIDALEAEAAEPYFYGYDPAKQEAWREEERKQHHVTEIYRRR
;
A
#
# COMPACT_ATOMS: atom_id res chain seq x y z
N MET A 1 -30.70 -32.94 54.04
CA MET A 1 -30.18 -33.95 53.11
C MET A 1 -30.39 -33.36 51.74
N GLU A 2 -29.45 -33.11 50.85
CA GLU A 2 -28.00 -33.26 50.63
C GLU A 2 -27.84 -32.53 49.26
N ASP A 3 -26.75 -31.96 48.77
CA ASP A 3 -25.44 -31.54 49.24
C ASP A 3 -24.88 -30.67 48.09
N ASP A 4 -23.85 -29.90 48.42
CA ASP A 4 -22.95 -29.18 47.53
C ASP A 4 -22.38 -30.00 46.35
N HIS A 5 -21.98 -29.32 45.27
CA HIS A 5 -20.55 -29.15 44.91
C HIS A 5 -20.34 -28.58 43.50
N GLU A 6 -19.49 -27.55 43.45
CA GLU A 6 -18.65 -27.17 42.31
C GLU A 6 -17.96 -28.38 41.67
N LYS A 7 -17.72 -28.32 40.35
CA LYS A 7 -16.42 -28.75 39.81
C LYS A 7 -16.12 -28.15 38.44
N HIS A 8 -15.07 -27.32 38.46
CA HIS A 8 -14.15 -27.10 37.35
C HIS A 8 -13.74 -28.39 36.63
N GLY A 9 -13.61 -28.30 35.31
CA GLY A 9 -12.75 -29.17 34.53
C GLY A 9 -12.75 -28.73 33.07
N GLU A 10 -11.68 -28.77 32.30
CA GLU A 10 -10.25 -28.78 32.55
C GLU A 10 -9.65 -28.52 31.17
N ARG A 11 -8.56 -27.77 31.10
CA ARG A 11 -7.89 -27.42 29.83
C ARG A 11 -7.37 -28.69 29.15
N ARG A 12 -7.93 -29.06 28.01
CA ARG A 12 -7.20 -29.91 27.05
C ARG A 12 -6.32 -29.02 26.18
N ARG A 13 -5.08 -28.85 26.61
CA ARG A 13 -3.97 -28.39 25.77
C ARG A 13 -3.68 -29.50 24.76
N ILE A 14 -3.88 -29.23 23.48
CA ILE A 14 -3.33 -30.05 22.41
C ILE A 14 -1.89 -29.55 22.20
N PRO A 15 -0.85 -30.37 22.42
CA PRO A 15 0.53 -29.98 22.19
C PRO A 15 0.94 -30.33 20.76
N GLY A 16 1.60 -29.39 20.09
CA GLY A 16 2.35 -29.65 18.87
C GLY A 16 1.65 -29.20 17.61
N GLU A 17 1.82 -27.93 17.28
CA GLU A 17 2.22 -27.57 15.93
C GLU A 17 3.09 -26.32 16.03
N ALA A 18 4.33 -26.48 15.59
CA ALA A 18 5.32 -25.43 15.58
C ALA A 18 4.73 -24.24 14.83
N ARG A 19 4.52 -23.12 15.55
CA ARG A 19 4.22 -21.83 14.92
C ARG A 19 5.42 -21.47 14.05
N ALA A 20 5.35 -21.82 12.77
CA ALA A 20 6.08 -21.10 11.76
C ALA A 20 5.70 -19.63 11.96
N ALA A 21 6.67 -18.84 12.42
CA ALA A 21 6.55 -17.40 12.49
C ALA A 21 6.55 -16.88 11.05
N SER A 22 5.43 -17.09 10.35
CA SER A 22 5.14 -16.36 9.13
C SER A 22 5.00 -14.91 9.57
N ARG A 23 5.92 -14.07 9.11
CA ARG A 23 5.83 -12.62 9.28
C ARG A 23 4.55 -12.21 8.55
N ARG A 24 3.45 -12.14 9.28
CA ARG A 24 2.16 -11.66 8.80
C ARG A 24 2.37 -10.22 8.34
N VAL A 25 2.44 -10.01 7.04
CA VAL A 25 2.20 -8.70 6.45
C VAL A 25 0.71 -8.49 6.60
N ASP A 26 0.33 -7.55 7.47
CA ASP A 26 -1.06 -7.20 7.72
C ASP A 26 -1.56 -6.42 6.49
N ALA A 27 -2.56 -6.94 5.76
CA ALA A 27 -3.13 -6.26 4.60
C ALA A 27 -3.61 -4.83 4.94
N ARG A 28 -3.90 -4.56 6.22
CA ARG A 28 -4.25 -3.24 6.75
C ARG A 28 -3.10 -2.25 6.76
N GLN A 29 -1.85 -2.68 6.62
CA GLN A 29 -0.70 -1.78 6.44
C GLN A 29 -0.78 -1.06 5.09
N PHE A 30 -1.18 -1.77 4.02
CA PHE A 30 -1.38 -1.16 2.69
C PHE A 30 -2.53 -0.12 2.67
N SER A 31 -3.46 -0.20 3.63
CA SER A 31 -4.55 0.77 3.81
C SER A 31 -4.16 1.96 4.70
N ARG A 32 -3.03 1.90 5.41
CA ARG A 32 -2.56 2.96 6.32
C ARG A 32 -1.35 3.66 5.75
N ALA A 33 -1.59 4.50 4.76
CA ALA A 33 -0.60 5.49 4.36
C ALA A 33 -0.08 6.27 5.60
N PRO A 34 1.23 6.36 5.82
CA PRO A 34 1.79 7.01 7.00
C PRO A 34 1.51 8.52 6.97
N THR A 35 0.73 9.01 7.93
CA THR A 35 0.56 10.44 8.18
C THR A 35 1.85 11.02 8.76
N TYR A 36 2.70 11.58 7.89
CA TYR A 36 3.91 12.27 8.32
C TYR A 36 3.56 13.69 8.79
N ALA A 37 3.58 13.91 10.11
CA ALA A 37 3.57 15.25 10.68
C ALA A 37 4.97 15.88 10.52
N PRO A 38 5.10 17.11 10.00
CA PRO A 38 6.39 17.78 9.91
C PRO A 38 6.92 18.07 11.32
N ARG A 39 8.10 17.54 11.64
CA ARG A 39 8.85 17.98 12.83
C ARG A 39 9.42 19.37 12.53
N GLU A 40 9.08 20.33 13.38
CA GLU A 40 9.69 21.66 13.40
C GLU A 40 11.21 21.52 13.50
N VAL A 41 11.92 22.03 12.50
CA VAL A 41 13.39 22.11 12.52
C VAL A 41 13.73 23.40 13.25
N ALA A 42 14.30 23.29 14.44
CA ALA A 42 14.87 24.42 15.15
C ALA A 42 16.06 24.98 14.34
N ASP A 43 15.98 26.27 14.02
CA ASP A 43 17.06 27.06 13.43
C ASP A 43 18.16 27.26 14.47
N ASP A 44 19.22 26.46 14.36
CA ASP A 44 20.45 26.65 15.12
C ASP A 44 21.60 26.91 14.15
N SER A 45 21.63 28.14 13.64
CA SER A 45 22.72 28.66 12.81
C SER A 45 23.86 29.20 13.68
N PRO A 46 25.05 28.57 13.74
CA PRO A 46 26.18 29.19 14.41
C PRO A 46 26.85 30.21 13.49
N ARG A 47 26.80 31.48 13.88
CA ARG A 47 27.73 32.52 13.41
C ARG A 47 29.08 32.31 14.08
N ARG A 48 30.18 32.25 13.31
CA ARG A 48 31.44 32.97 13.59
C ARG A 48 32.51 32.81 12.52
N ASP A 49 33.24 33.91 12.38
CA ASP A 49 34.36 34.20 11.51
C ASP A 49 35.64 33.39 11.81
N ALA A 50 36.43 33.07 10.78
CA ALA A 50 37.87 32.88 10.92
C ALA A 50 38.60 33.10 9.58
N LYS A 51 39.54 34.06 9.59
CA LYS A 51 40.61 34.25 8.58
C LYS A 51 41.64 33.11 8.68
N GLY A 52 42.18 32.64 7.55
CA GLY A 52 43.52 32.03 7.54
C GLY A 52 43.84 31.01 6.43
N ALA A 53 44.83 31.39 5.59
CA ALA A 53 45.76 30.60 4.77
C ALA A 53 45.34 30.08 3.36
N PRO A 54 46.14 30.37 2.31
CA PRO A 54 45.98 29.80 0.98
C PRO A 54 46.82 28.51 0.87
N GLY A 55 46.17 27.38 0.66
CA GLY A 55 46.84 26.10 0.48
C GLY A 55 46.09 25.25 -0.52
N SER A 56 46.72 25.03 -1.68
CA SER A 56 46.46 23.92 -2.58
C SER A 56 45.05 23.86 -3.19
N ALA A 57 44.87 24.58 -4.30
CA ALA A 57 43.82 24.24 -5.25
C ALA A 57 44.13 22.88 -5.89
N GLU A 58 43.81 21.80 -5.18
CA GLU A 58 43.52 20.54 -5.84
C GLU A 58 42.36 20.82 -6.78
N VAL A 59 42.66 20.82 -8.07
CA VAL A 59 41.67 20.75 -9.14
C VAL A 59 41.02 19.38 -9.01
N LEU A 60 40.06 19.28 -8.07
CA LEU A 60 39.04 18.25 -8.11
C LEU A 60 38.38 18.42 -9.47
N SER A 61 38.75 17.53 -10.40
CA SER A 61 38.05 17.36 -11.66
C SER A 61 36.58 17.24 -11.31
N ARG A 62 35.85 18.35 -11.44
CA ARG A 62 34.40 18.39 -11.29
C ARG A 62 33.89 17.57 -12.45
N ARG A 63 33.78 16.25 -12.24
CA ARG A 63 32.90 15.42 -13.06
C ARG A 63 31.59 16.19 -13.10
N PRO A 64 31.06 16.52 -14.29
CA PRO A 64 29.77 17.18 -14.36
C PRO A 64 28.80 16.28 -13.61
N MET A 65 28.31 16.76 -12.46
CA MET A 65 27.22 16.12 -11.75
C MET A 65 26.09 16.01 -12.77
N PRO A 66 25.51 14.82 -13.00
CA PRO A 66 24.37 14.72 -13.89
C PRO A 66 23.31 15.70 -13.39
N SER A 67 22.63 16.40 -14.30
CA SER A 67 21.60 17.36 -13.89
C SER A 67 20.62 16.67 -12.94
N LEU A 68 20.33 17.33 -11.82
CA LEU A 68 19.43 16.78 -10.79
C LEU A 68 18.09 16.37 -11.42
N ASP A 69 17.60 17.19 -12.34
CA ASP A 69 16.37 16.95 -13.11
C ASP A 69 16.43 15.67 -13.96
N GLY A 70 17.59 15.37 -14.56
CA GLY A 70 17.78 14.16 -15.37
C GLY A 70 17.76 12.89 -14.50
N GLN A 71 18.33 12.96 -13.30
CA GLN A 71 18.32 11.84 -12.36
C GLN A 71 16.93 11.62 -11.75
N VAL A 72 16.23 12.69 -11.38
CA VAL A 72 14.85 12.68 -10.88
C VAL A 72 13.93 12.00 -11.89
N LYS A 73 13.99 12.44 -13.15
CA LYS A 73 13.15 11.88 -14.22
C LYS A 73 13.47 10.41 -14.50
N LYS A 74 14.75 10.03 -14.47
CA LYS A 74 15.17 8.63 -14.64
C LYS A 74 14.61 7.74 -13.53
N LEU A 75 14.78 8.13 -12.28
CA LEU A 75 14.33 7.34 -11.13
C LEU A 75 12.81 7.27 -11.05
N ALA A 76 12.09 8.36 -11.29
CA ALA A 76 10.63 8.33 -11.41
C ALA A 76 10.17 7.46 -12.58
N GLY A 77 10.94 7.39 -13.67
CA GLY A 77 10.73 6.46 -14.77
C GLY A 77 10.86 5.00 -14.32
N GLU A 78 11.94 4.66 -13.61
CA GLU A 78 12.19 3.30 -13.09
C GLU A 78 11.08 2.83 -12.14
N ILE A 79 10.57 3.70 -11.27
CA ILE A 79 9.43 3.37 -10.37
C ILE A 79 8.17 3.09 -11.18
N ARG A 80 7.86 3.91 -12.19
CA ARG A 80 6.70 3.67 -13.07
C ARG A 80 6.85 2.38 -13.89
N ASP A 81 8.05 2.10 -14.37
CA ASP A 81 8.35 0.85 -15.08
C ASP A 81 8.16 -0.36 -14.17
N TYR A 82 8.60 -0.28 -12.92
CA TYR A 82 8.37 -1.32 -11.92
C TYR A 82 6.86 -1.55 -11.69
N ALA A 83 6.07 -0.50 -11.49
CA ALA A 83 4.62 -0.60 -11.35
C ALA A 83 3.98 -1.23 -12.61
N ARG A 84 4.30 -0.75 -13.81
CA ARG A 84 3.80 -1.29 -15.09
C ARG A 84 4.19 -2.75 -15.32
N SER A 85 5.38 -3.16 -14.91
CA SER A 85 5.87 -4.53 -15.11
C SER A 85 4.97 -5.57 -14.45
N GLN A 86 4.19 -5.16 -13.46
CA GLN A 86 3.26 -6.00 -12.69
C GLN A 86 1.80 -5.86 -13.18
N ARG A 87 1.55 -5.29 -14.36
CA ARG A 87 0.19 -5.03 -14.89
C ARG A 87 -0.77 -6.20 -14.77
N GLU A 88 -0.35 -7.41 -15.12
CA GLU A 88 -1.25 -8.57 -15.08
C GLU A 88 -1.58 -9.01 -13.64
N LEU A 89 -0.72 -8.68 -12.65
CA LEU A 89 -1.03 -8.85 -11.23
C LEU A 89 -2.01 -7.77 -10.78
N TRP A 90 -1.76 -6.50 -11.14
CA TRP A 90 -2.67 -5.41 -10.79
C TRP A 90 -4.11 -5.62 -11.24
N ARG A 91 -4.32 -6.27 -12.39
CA ARG A 91 -5.66 -6.61 -12.88
C ARG A 91 -6.43 -7.60 -12.00
N GLN A 92 -5.74 -8.38 -11.17
CA GLN A 92 -6.40 -9.30 -10.23
C GLN A 92 -6.88 -8.59 -8.95
N VAL A 93 -6.22 -7.48 -8.60
CA VAL A 93 -6.45 -6.76 -7.34
C VAL A 93 -7.91 -6.32 -7.16
N PRO A 94 -8.61 -5.71 -8.14
CA PRO A 94 -10.01 -5.30 -7.95
C PRO A 94 -10.95 -6.45 -7.56
N TRP A 95 -10.79 -7.63 -8.16
CA TRP A 95 -11.61 -8.79 -7.81
C TRP A 95 -11.30 -9.28 -6.40
N LEU A 96 -10.01 -9.50 -6.10
CA LEU A 96 -9.56 -10.00 -4.81
C LEU A 96 -9.88 -9.03 -3.67
N ALA A 97 -9.80 -7.72 -3.92
CA ALA A 97 -10.24 -6.66 -3.01
C ALA A 97 -11.73 -6.79 -2.66
N LEU A 98 -12.60 -6.99 -3.66
CA LEU A 98 -14.02 -7.20 -3.42
C LEU A 98 -14.27 -8.52 -2.68
N GLU A 99 -13.49 -9.55 -2.98
CA GLU A 99 -13.58 -10.82 -2.26
C GLU A 99 -13.21 -10.63 -0.78
N ALA A 100 -12.11 -9.94 -0.46
CA ALA A 100 -11.68 -9.67 0.90
C ALA A 100 -12.63 -8.74 1.68
N ASP A 101 -13.38 -7.86 0.98
CA ASP A 101 -14.21 -6.85 1.63
C ASP A 101 -15.42 -7.44 2.39
N GLY A 102 -15.69 -6.84 3.56
CA GLY A 102 -16.71 -7.24 4.53
C GLY A 102 -16.40 -8.51 5.32
N ARG A 103 -15.20 -9.10 5.19
CA ARG A 103 -14.71 -10.14 6.11
C ARG A 103 -14.00 -9.53 7.32
N THR A 104 -12.91 -8.82 7.05
CA THR A 104 -12.03 -8.21 8.08
C THR A 104 -11.73 -6.72 7.82
N GLY A 105 -12.15 -6.18 6.66
CA GLY A 105 -12.20 -4.74 6.37
C GLY A 105 -11.26 -4.22 5.28
N PHE A 106 -11.32 -4.74 4.05
CA PHE A 106 -10.68 -4.08 2.90
C PHE A 106 -11.46 -2.80 2.53
N GLY A 107 -11.13 -1.69 3.20
CA GLY A 107 -12.01 -0.52 3.36
C GLY A 107 -12.06 0.50 2.22
N GLU A 108 -11.48 0.25 1.05
CA GLU A 108 -11.45 1.24 -0.03
C GLU A 108 -12.18 0.76 -1.28
N GLY A 109 -13.50 0.97 -1.30
CA GLY A 109 -14.35 0.58 -2.43
C GLY A 109 -13.94 1.21 -3.78
N ILE A 110 -13.11 2.24 -3.79
CA ILE A 110 -12.54 2.79 -5.02
C ILE A 110 -11.74 1.75 -5.84
N VAL A 111 -11.14 0.76 -5.18
CA VAL A 111 -10.33 -0.27 -5.82
C VAL A 111 -11.18 -1.11 -6.77
N TYR A 112 -12.26 -1.71 -6.27
CA TYR A 112 -13.14 -2.54 -7.09
C TYR A 112 -14.19 -1.73 -7.88
N ARG A 113 -14.57 -0.53 -7.43
CA ARG A 113 -15.55 0.30 -8.15
C ARG A 113 -14.96 1.09 -9.32
N ARG A 114 -13.68 1.45 -9.26
CA ARG A 114 -13.02 2.32 -10.26
C ARG A 114 -11.68 1.79 -10.77
N GLY A 115 -11.14 0.72 -10.17
CA GLY A 115 -9.87 0.13 -10.59
C GLY A 115 -8.65 0.95 -10.17
N TYR A 116 -8.71 1.66 -9.04
CA TYR A 116 -7.57 2.45 -8.55
C TYR A 116 -7.19 2.03 -7.14
N LEU A 117 -5.98 1.52 -6.97
CA LEU A 117 -5.43 1.10 -5.68
C LEU A 117 -4.62 2.25 -5.06
N PRO A 118 -4.95 2.76 -3.86
CA PRO A 118 -4.10 3.72 -3.16
C PRO A 118 -2.75 3.08 -2.82
N VAL A 119 -1.65 3.80 -3.09
CA VAL A 119 -0.29 3.34 -2.76
C VAL A 119 0.50 4.36 -1.94
N LEU A 120 0.01 5.61 -1.86
CA LEU A 120 0.60 6.64 -1.01
C LEU A 120 -0.42 7.71 -0.67
N THR A 121 -0.45 8.14 0.59
CA THR A 121 -1.08 9.40 1.01
C THR A 121 -0.12 10.17 1.90
N VAL A 122 0.35 11.32 1.42
CA VAL A 122 1.23 12.24 2.16
C VAL A 122 0.65 13.64 2.07
N GLY A 123 0.13 14.14 3.19
CA GLY A 123 -0.58 15.42 3.23
C GLY A 123 -1.79 15.43 2.28
N TYR A 124 -1.76 16.31 1.29
CA TYR A 124 -2.80 16.39 0.24
C TYR A 124 -2.47 15.55 -1.00
N THR A 125 -1.26 15.00 -1.10
CA THR A 125 -0.86 14.14 -2.22
C THR A 125 -1.37 12.73 -1.98
N LYS A 126 -2.21 12.23 -2.90
CA LYS A 126 -2.66 10.85 -2.93
C LYS A 126 -2.31 10.22 -4.26
N LEU A 127 -1.50 9.17 -4.22
CA LEU A 127 -1.13 8.38 -5.39
C LEU A 127 -1.84 7.04 -5.39
N TYR A 128 -2.19 6.64 -6.60
CA TYR A 128 -2.85 5.39 -6.88
C TYR A 128 -2.13 4.67 -8.02
N VAL A 129 -2.24 3.35 -8.02
CA VAL A 129 -2.00 2.53 -9.21
C VAL A 129 -3.33 2.36 -9.94
N ASP A 130 -3.36 2.66 -11.24
CA ASP A 130 -4.43 2.22 -12.13
C ASP A 130 -4.30 0.71 -12.36
N CYS A 131 -5.21 -0.07 -11.78
CA CYS A 131 -5.13 -1.53 -11.80
C CYS A 131 -5.21 -2.14 -13.21
N GLU A 132 -5.75 -1.42 -14.20
CA GLU A 132 -5.82 -1.90 -15.57
C GLU A 132 -4.48 -1.81 -16.32
N SER A 133 -3.74 -0.73 -16.06
CA SER A 133 -2.55 -0.34 -16.84
C SER A 133 -1.23 -0.48 -16.06
N GLY A 134 -1.29 -0.45 -14.73
CA GLY A 134 -0.13 -0.33 -13.84
C GLY A 134 0.45 1.08 -13.78
N GLU A 135 -0.23 2.09 -14.34
CA GLU A 135 0.22 3.49 -14.30
C GLU A 135 0.04 4.11 -12.91
N LEU A 136 0.96 4.98 -12.53
CA LEU A 136 0.85 5.79 -11.31
C LEU A 136 0.09 7.08 -11.61
N VAL A 137 -1.01 7.29 -10.89
CA VAL A 137 -1.91 8.42 -11.06
C VAL A 137 -2.11 9.17 -9.75
N ARG A 138 -2.40 10.46 -9.84
CA ARG A 138 -2.70 11.31 -8.69
C ARG A 138 -4.21 11.57 -8.62
N TRP A 139 -4.79 11.53 -7.42
CA TRP A 139 -6.16 11.98 -7.24
C TRP A 139 -6.30 13.50 -7.42
N SER A 140 -7.27 13.92 -8.22
CA SER A 140 -7.57 15.33 -8.45
C SER A 140 -9.07 15.53 -8.71
N GLU A 141 -9.85 15.93 -7.70
CA GLU A 141 -11.25 16.41 -7.80
C GLU A 141 -12.07 15.75 -8.95
N ASN A 142 -12.12 14.42 -8.97
CA ASN A 142 -12.82 13.53 -9.94
C ASN A 142 -12.01 13.01 -11.13
N ARG A 143 -10.73 13.34 -11.25
CA ARG A 143 -9.81 12.82 -12.26
C ARG A 143 -8.63 12.10 -11.63
N MET A 144 -8.01 11.24 -12.43
CA MET A 144 -6.80 10.50 -12.10
C MET A 144 -5.71 10.80 -13.16
N PRO A 145 -5.20 12.04 -13.25
CA PRO A 145 -4.09 12.34 -14.15
C PRO A 145 -2.84 11.53 -13.77
N PRO A 146 -1.91 11.30 -14.73
CA PRO A 146 -0.59 10.75 -14.43
C PRO A 146 0.09 11.52 -13.31
N ALA A 147 0.73 10.81 -12.39
CA ALA A 147 1.47 11.40 -11.29
C ALA A 147 2.70 12.17 -11.80
N GLU A 148 3.01 13.30 -11.19
CA GLU A 148 4.21 14.08 -11.49
C GLU A 148 5.47 13.36 -10.95
N ASP A 149 6.63 13.62 -11.55
CA ASP A 149 7.89 12.96 -11.15
C ASP A 149 8.20 13.18 -9.66
N ALA A 150 7.97 14.39 -9.15
CA ALA A 150 8.17 14.73 -7.75
C ALA A 150 7.28 13.91 -6.81
N ASP A 151 6.02 13.68 -7.18
CA ASP A 151 5.09 12.87 -6.40
C ASP A 151 5.53 11.40 -6.42
N VAL A 152 5.91 10.87 -7.59
CA VAL A 152 6.35 9.47 -7.74
C VAL A 152 7.57 9.16 -6.87
N LEU A 153 8.52 10.10 -6.75
CA LEU A 153 9.69 9.92 -5.89
C LEU A 153 9.36 9.79 -4.40
N LEU A 154 8.16 10.21 -3.95
CA LEU A 154 7.75 10.00 -2.56
C LEU A 154 7.57 8.51 -2.24
N LEU A 155 7.32 7.66 -3.25
CA LEU A 155 7.21 6.20 -3.10
C LEU A 155 8.53 5.53 -2.73
N LEU A 156 9.68 6.20 -2.85
CA LEU A 156 10.98 5.64 -2.44
C LEU A 156 11.01 5.22 -0.96
N LYS A 157 10.17 5.83 -0.12
CA LYS A 157 10.05 5.49 1.31
C LYS A 157 9.09 4.33 1.59
N GLY A 158 8.37 3.85 0.58
CA GLY A 158 7.34 2.82 0.69
C GLY A 158 7.22 2.04 -0.63
N MET A 159 8.34 1.55 -1.16
CA MET A 159 8.37 0.81 -2.43
C MET A 159 7.64 -0.53 -2.33
N GLU A 160 7.51 -1.07 -1.12
CA GLU A 160 6.72 -2.27 -0.79
C GLU A 160 5.23 -2.10 -1.13
N GLU A 161 4.71 -0.88 -1.14
CA GLU A 161 3.31 -0.59 -1.53
C GLU A 161 3.09 -0.85 -3.03
N LEU A 162 4.16 -0.95 -3.83
CA LEU A 162 4.11 -1.32 -5.24
C LEU A 162 4.36 -2.82 -5.49
N ASP A 163 4.43 -3.66 -4.45
CA ASP A 163 4.54 -5.11 -4.61
C ASP A 163 3.15 -5.73 -4.81
N ALA A 164 2.76 -5.89 -6.08
CA ALA A 164 1.47 -6.46 -6.45
C ALA A 164 1.35 -7.92 -6.01
N SER A 165 2.46 -8.68 -6.04
CA SER A 165 2.44 -10.09 -5.65
C SER A 165 2.18 -10.22 -4.16
N GLY A 166 2.91 -9.46 -3.34
CA GLY A 166 2.71 -9.45 -1.89
C GLY A 166 1.31 -9.00 -1.49
N LEU A 167 0.72 -8.03 -2.22
CA LEU A 167 -0.65 -7.61 -2.00
C LEU A 167 -1.67 -8.70 -2.37
N ILE A 168 -1.48 -9.38 -3.50
CA ILE A 168 -2.35 -10.50 -3.91
C ILE A 168 -2.35 -11.60 -2.85
N ASP A 169 -1.17 -12.02 -2.38
CA ASP A 169 -1.04 -13.03 -1.34
C ASP A 169 -1.81 -12.62 -0.07
N ALA A 170 -1.74 -11.33 0.30
CA ALA A 170 -2.46 -10.79 1.45
C ALA A 170 -3.99 -10.78 1.24
N LEU A 171 -4.45 -10.39 0.05
CA LEU A 171 -5.87 -10.37 -0.30
C LEU A 171 -6.47 -11.77 -0.38
N GLU A 172 -5.75 -12.73 -0.95
CA GLU A 172 -6.18 -14.14 -0.99
C GLU A 172 -6.31 -14.71 0.43
N ALA A 173 -5.34 -14.39 1.30
CA ALA A 173 -5.41 -14.77 2.70
C ALA A 173 -6.63 -14.16 3.41
N GLU A 174 -6.90 -12.86 3.24
CA GLU A 174 -8.09 -12.22 3.81
C GLU A 174 -9.39 -12.77 3.21
N ALA A 175 -9.42 -13.07 1.92
CA ALA A 175 -10.57 -13.68 1.26
C ALA A 175 -10.84 -15.12 1.72
N ALA A 176 -9.85 -15.80 2.31
CA ALA A 176 -10.04 -17.11 2.91
C ALA A 176 -10.50 -17.06 4.37
N GLU A 177 -10.39 -15.90 5.04
CA GLU A 177 -10.78 -15.77 6.44
C GLU A 177 -12.30 -15.93 6.64
N PRO A 178 -12.72 -16.56 7.75
CA PRO A 178 -14.12 -16.59 8.13
C PRO A 178 -14.68 -15.18 8.30
N TYR A 179 -15.96 -15.01 8.00
CA TYR A 179 -16.66 -13.76 8.26
C TYR A 179 -16.58 -13.38 9.74
N PHE A 180 -16.38 -12.09 10.00
CA PHE A 180 -16.43 -11.56 11.36
C PHE A 180 -17.80 -11.81 12.01
N TYR A 181 -17.80 -12.00 13.33
CA TYR A 181 -19.01 -12.25 14.11
C TYR A 181 -20.05 -11.14 13.88
N GLY A 182 -21.23 -11.52 13.38
CA GLY A 182 -22.33 -10.59 13.09
C GLY A 182 -22.57 -10.31 11.60
N TYR A 183 -21.69 -10.77 10.71
CA TYR A 183 -21.96 -10.75 9.26
C TYR A 183 -22.81 -11.95 8.84
N ASP A 184 -23.74 -11.70 7.93
CA ASP A 184 -24.54 -12.74 7.26
C ASP A 184 -23.86 -13.09 5.92
N PRO A 185 -23.30 -14.30 5.78
CA PRO A 185 -22.58 -14.70 4.57
C PRO A 185 -23.42 -14.59 3.30
N ALA A 186 -24.73 -14.85 3.38
CA ALA A 186 -25.61 -14.81 2.22
C ALA A 186 -25.86 -13.37 1.76
N LYS A 187 -26.04 -12.43 2.70
CA LYS A 187 -26.15 -11.00 2.37
C LYS A 187 -24.86 -10.45 1.79
N GLN A 188 -23.72 -10.89 2.33
CA GLN A 188 -22.42 -10.43 1.84
C GLN A 188 -22.14 -10.92 0.42
N GLU A 189 -22.47 -12.18 0.11
CA GLU A 189 -22.36 -12.68 -1.26
C GLU A 189 -23.31 -11.96 -2.22
N ALA A 190 -24.56 -11.71 -1.81
CA ALA A 190 -25.51 -10.97 -2.62
C ALA A 190 -25.01 -9.54 -2.93
N TRP A 191 -24.41 -8.87 -1.95
CA TRP A 191 -23.80 -7.56 -2.14
C TRP A 191 -22.59 -7.61 -3.09
N ARG A 192 -21.68 -8.59 -2.94
CA ARG A 192 -20.53 -8.74 -3.86
C ARG A 192 -21.01 -8.97 -5.29
N GLU A 193 -22.02 -9.81 -5.48
CA GLU A 193 -22.61 -10.08 -6.79
C GLU A 193 -23.23 -8.81 -7.43
N GLU A 194 -23.85 -7.94 -6.63
CA GLU A 194 -24.34 -6.63 -7.08
C GLU A 194 -23.18 -5.72 -7.51
N GLU A 195 -22.12 -5.61 -6.70
CA GLU A 195 -20.93 -4.78 -7.02
C GLU A 195 -20.21 -5.28 -8.29
N ARG A 196 -20.05 -6.61 -8.46
CA ARG A 196 -19.50 -7.21 -9.69
C ARG A 196 -20.28 -6.77 -10.92
N LYS A 197 -21.61 -6.79 -10.84
CA LYS A 197 -22.50 -6.38 -11.95
C LYS A 197 -22.43 -4.89 -12.21
N GLN A 198 -22.57 -4.07 -11.17
CA GLN A 198 -22.64 -2.62 -11.26
C GLN A 198 -21.31 -2.01 -11.75
N HIS A 199 -20.18 -2.57 -11.32
CA HIS A 199 -18.85 -2.04 -11.60
C HIS A 199 -18.04 -2.89 -12.60
N HIS A 200 -18.66 -3.92 -13.17
CA HIS A 200 -18.04 -4.83 -14.15
C HIS A 200 -16.74 -5.48 -13.63
N VAL A 201 -16.73 -5.84 -12.35
CA VAL A 201 -15.56 -6.45 -11.71
C VAL A 201 -15.50 -7.92 -12.10
N THR A 202 -14.38 -8.31 -12.71
CA THR A 202 -14.05 -9.68 -13.12
C THR A 202 -12.71 -10.07 -12.53
N GLU A 203 -12.43 -11.38 -12.41
CA GLU A 203 -11.15 -11.91 -11.89
C GLU A 203 -9.92 -11.25 -12.53
N ILE A 204 -10.00 -10.97 -13.83
CA ILE A 204 -9.05 -10.11 -14.53
C ILE A 204 -9.76 -8.82 -14.90
N TYR A 205 -9.49 -7.76 -14.17
CA TYR A 205 -10.13 -6.45 -14.33
C TYR A 205 -9.79 -5.80 -15.68
N ARG A 206 -10.81 -5.21 -16.29
CA ARG A 206 -10.72 -4.30 -17.44
C ARG A 206 -11.74 -3.19 -17.28
N ARG A 207 -11.33 -1.94 -17.50
CA ARG A 207 -12.22 -0.79 -17.40
C ARG A 207 -13.20 -0.81 -18.58
N ARG A 208 -14.47 -0.53 -18.33
CA ARG A 208 -15.49 -0.34 -19.38
C ARG A 208 -15.70 1.12 -19.72
#